data_AF-A0A9J7DK61-F1
#
_entry.id   AF-A0A9J7DK61-F1
#
_cell.length_a   1.000
_cell.length_b   1.000
_cell.length_c   1.000
_cell.angle_alpha   90.00
_cell.angle_beta   90.00
_cell.angle_gamma   90.00
#
_symmetry.space_group_name_H-M   'P 1'
#
loop_
_entity.id
_entity.type
_entity.pdbx_description
1 polymer ?
#
loop_
_entity_poly.entity_id
_entity_poly.type
_entity_poly.pdbx_seq_one_letter_code
_entity_poly.pdbx_strand_id
1 'polypeptide(L)'
;MDKVIRRGKNILPTVARLCLIATFFEDGLRMYFQWNEQREYMDMSWGCGKFLATVFVLVNLIGQLGGCVMVIARFKVDIAVGILFFIVVLQTIAYSILWDIQFLLRNLALIGALLLVLAESRVEGRSLFAGVPTLGDNKPKNVMQLAGRILLAFMFITLIRFELSFLQILQDIVGSILMVLVTIGYKTKLSALILVALLTILNLYHNAWWTIPSYKPLRDFLKYDFFQTLSVIGGLLMIVSLGPGGVSMDEHKKKW
;
A
#
# COMPACT_ATOMS: atom_id res chain seq x y z
N MET A 1 20.53 -22.14 7.82
CA MET A 1 19.38 -21.22 7.99
C MET A 1 19.80 -19.74 7.99
N ASP A 2 20.87 -19.33 8.69
CA ASP A 2 21.20 -17.90 8.91
C ASP A 2 21.52 -17.06 7.66
N LYS A 3 22.09 -17.66 6.59
CA LYS A 3 22.33 -16.94 5.32
C LYS A 3 21.04 -16.60 4.56
N VAL A 4 20.01 -17.44 4.64
CA VAL A 4 18.69 -17.20 4.01
C VAL A 4 17.93 -16.14 4.79
N ILE A 5 17.98 -16.19 6.13
CA ILE A 5 17.39 -15.17 7.01
C ILE A 5 18.10 -13.81 6.82
N ARG A 6 19.43 -13.80 6.66
CA ARG A 6 20.22 -12.58 6.44
C ARG A 6 20.06 -11.99 5.03
N ARG A 7 19.92 -12.81 3.97
CA ARG A 7 19.54 -12.31 2.63
C ARG A 7 18.09 -11.83 2.59
N GLY A 8 17.19 -12.54 3.26
CA GLY A 8 15.80 -12.15 3.44
C GLY A 8 15.68 -10.75 4.07
N LYS A 9 16.50 -10.42 5.07
CA LYS A 9 16.50 -9.09 5.72
C LYS A 9 16.77 -7.90 4.78
N ASN A 10 17.57 -8.07 3.72
CA ASN A 10 17.84 -6.98 2.78
C ASN A 10 16.82 -6.94 1.62
N ILE A 11 16.28 -8.10 1.25
CA ILE A 11 15.34 -8.22 0.11
C ILE A 11 13.91 -7.88 0.55
N LEU A 12 13.49 -8.31 1.74
CA LEU A 12 12.14 -8.06 2.28
C LEU A 12 11.72 -6.58 2.23
N PRO A 13 12.50 -5.61 2.74
CA PRO A 13 12.08 -4.21 2.75
C PRO A 13 11.97 -3.65 1.33
N THR A 14 12.87 -4.06 0.43
CA THR A 14 12.82 -3.63 -0.98
C THR A 14 11.58 -4.19 -1.69
N VAL A 15 11.25 -5.46 -1.46
CA VAL A 15 10.02 -6.08 -1.99
C VAL A 15 8.78 -5.45 -1.37
N ALA A 16 8.76 -5.22 -0.06
CA ALA A 16 7.67 -4.56 0.65
C ALA A 16 7.38 -3.17 0.07
N ARG A 17 8.42 -2.38 -0.19
CA ARG A 17 8.30 -1.06 -0.81
C ARG A 17 7.77 -1.12 -2.23
N LEU A 18 8.29 -2.05 -3.06
CA LEU A 18 7.79 -2.29 -4.40
C LEU A 18 6.30 -2.67 -4.40
N CYS A 19 5.90 -3.54 -3.47
CA CYS A 19 4.50 -3.92 -3.29
C CYS A 19 3.64 -2.73 -2.86
N LEU A 20 4.10 -1.89 -1.92
CA LEU A 20 3.37 -0.72 -1.43
C LEU A 20 3.08 0.29 -2.53
N ILE A 21 4.04 0.55 -3.42
CA ILE A 21 3.87 1.47 -4.55
C ILE A 21 3.27 0.82 -5.80
N ALA A 22 3.02 -0.49 -5.77
CA ALA A 22 2.55 -1.22 -6.95
C ALA A 22 1.20 -0.68 -7.45
N THR A 23 0.34 -0.21 -6.55
CA THR A 23 -0.93 0.45 -6.90
C THR A 23 -0.70 1.74 -7.68
N PHE A 24 0.21 2.61 -7.23
CA PHE A 24 0.57 3.84 -7.95
C PHE A 24 1.18 3.56 -9.32
N PHE A 25 2.03 2.53 -9.40
CA PHE A 25 2.63 2.12 -10.65
C PHE A 25 1.58 1.59 -11.64
N GLU A 26 0.62 0.81 -11.17
CA GLU A 26 -0.47 0.33 -12.01
C GLU A 26 -1.40 1.46 -12.46
N ASP A 27 -1.76 2.39 -11.57
CA ASP A 27 -2.57 3.57 -11.93
C ASP A 27 -1.86 4.41 -13.02
N GLY A 28 -0.55 4.61 -12.89
CA GLY A 28 0.25 5.31 -13.90
C GLY A 28 0.27 4.57 -15.25
N LEU A 29 0.45 3.23 -15.22
CA LEU A 29 0.38 2.42 -16.45
C LEU A 29 -1.02 2.45 -17.08
N ARG A 30 -2.07 2.38 -16.27
CA ARG A 30 -3.45 2.45 -16.74
C ARG A 30 -3.68 3.76 -17.47
N MET A 31 -3.22 4.88 -16.92
CA MET A 31 -3.35 6.19 -17.55
C MET A 31 -2.58 6.29 -18.88
N TYR A 32 -1.44 5.62 -18.99
CA TYR A 32 -0.69 5.53 -20.24
C TYR A 32 -1.45 4.75 -21.31
N PHE A 33 -2.01 3.58 -20.97
CA PHE A 33 -2.73 2.74 -21.93
C PHE A 33 -4.10 3.29 -22.31
N GLN A 34 -4.81 3.93 -21.37
CA GLN A 34 -6.14 4.51 -21.57
C GLN A 34 -6.09 6.04 -21.77
N TRP A 35 -5.00 6.56 -22.33
CA TRP A 35 -4.75 8.01 -22.43
C TRP A 35 -5.91 8.80 -23.06
N ASN A 36 -6.48 8.27 -24.15
CA ASN A 36 -7.56 8.95 -24.87
C ASN A 36 -8.85 9.02 -24.04
N GLU A 37 -9.21 7.92 -23.38
CA GLU A 37 -10.40 7.83 -22.52
C GLU A 37 -10.27 8.75 -21.31
N GLN A 38 -9.09 8.81 -20.68
CA GLN A 38 -8.83 9.68 -19.53
C GLN A 38 -8.91 11.16 -19.91
N ARG A 39 -8.34 11.52 -21.07
CA ARG A 39 -8.39 12.89 -21.60
C ARG A 39 -9.83 13.31 -21.91
N GLU A 40 -10.60 12.44 -22.56
CA GLU A 40 -11.98 12.72 -22.94
C GLU A 40 -12.89 12.84 -21.71
N TYR A 41 -12.72 11.96 -20.72
CA TYR A 41 -13.44 12.05 -19.44
C TYR A 41 -13.17 13.38 -18.73
N MET A 42 -11.91 13.84 -18.72
CA MET A 42 -11.53 15.09 -18.08
C MET A 42 -12.06 16.33 -18.83
N ASP A 43 -12.02 16.30 -20.17
CA ASP A 43 -12.60 17.36 -21.03
C ASP A 43 -14.10 17.48 -20.79
N MET A 44 -14.81 16.35 -20.69
CA MET A 44 -16.25 16.32 -20.39
C MET A 44 -16.57 16.77 -18.96
N SER A 45 -15.79 16.36 -17.96
CA SER A 45 -16.04 16.71 -16.55
C SER A 45 -15.79 18.19 -16.24
N TRP A 46 -14.69 18.75 -16.74
CA TRP A 46 -14.32 20.14 -16.43
C TRP A 46 -14.80 21.14 -17.47
N GLY A 47 -15.33 20.69 -18.62
CA GLY A 47 -15.63 21.55 -19.76
C GLY A 47 -14.41 22.33 -20.24
N CYS A 48 -13.21 21.91 -19.86
CA CYS A 48 -11.98 22.61 -20.11
C CYS A 48 -11.29 21.95 -21.28
N GLY A 49 -11.29 22.65 -22.41
CA GLY A 49 -10.95 22.10 -23.72
C GLY A 49 -9.75 21.15 -23.71
N LYS A 50 -9.78 20.20 -24.64
CA LYS A 50 -8.81 19.12 -24.89
C LYS A 50 -7.32 19.39 -24.58
N PHE A 51 -6.83 20.62 -24.64
CA PHE A 51 -5.47 20.96 -24.23
C PHE A 51 -5.26 20.85 -22.71
N LEU A 52 -6.12 21.46 -21.89
CA LEU A 52 -5.96 21.47 -20.44
C LEU A 52 -6.11 20.05 -19.86
N ALA A 53 -7.07 19.29 -20.38
CA ALA A 53 -7.24 17.87 -20.07
C ALA A 53 -5.98 17.05 -20.37
N THR A 54 -5.29 17.34 -21.49
CA THR A 54 -4.04 16.64 -21.83
C THR A 54 -2.93 16.97 -20.84
N VAL A 55 -2.77 18.25 -20.48
CA VAL A 55 -1.75 18.69 -19.52
C VAL A 55 -2.00 18.04 -18.16
N PHE A 56 -3.25 17.98 -17.73
CA PHE A 56 -3.63 17.33 -16.47
C PHE A 56 -3.23 15.85 -16.44
N VAL A 57 -3.65 15.09 -17.46
CA VAL A 57 -3.33 13.64 -17.56
C VAL A 57 -1.82 13.43 -17.63
N LEU A 58 -1.10 14.29 -18.34
CA LEU A 58 0.36 14.24 -18.46
C LEU A 58 1.06 14.48 -17.12
N VAL A 59 0.65 15.51 -16.37
CA VAL A 59 1.21 15.81 -15.04
C VAL A 59 0.97 14.65 -14.08
N ASN A 60 -0.22 14.06 -14.09
CA ASN A 60 -0.52 12.90 -13.26
C ASN A 60 0.33 11.68 -13.65
N LEU A 61 0.43 11.38 -14.95
CA LEU A 61 1.20 10.24 -15.46
C LEU A 61 2.67 10.35 -15.07
N ILE A 62 3.31 11.48 -15.38
CA ILE A 62 4.73 11.69 -15.09
C ILE A 62 4.97 11.75 -13.58
N GLY A 63 4.07 12.40 -12.85
CA GLY A 63 4.18 12.50 -11.41
C GLY A 63 4.06 11.14 -10.69
N GLN A 64 3.14 10.27 -11.11
CA GLN A 64 2.97 8.93 -10.54
C GLN A 64 4.16 8.03 -10.88
N LEU A 65 4.53 7.93 -12.16
CA LEU A 65 5.65 7.09 -12.58
C LEU A 65 6.97 7.61 -12.02
N GLY A 66 7.19 8.92 -12.07
CA GLY A 66 8.37 9.58 -11.50
C GLY A 66 8.46 9.40 -9.99
N GLY A 67 7.35 9.58 -9.27
CA GLY A 67 7.27 9.33 -7.82
C GLY A 67 7.61 7.88 -7.47
N CYS A 68 7.03 6.91 -8.18
CA CYS A 68 7.36 5.48 -8.00
C CYS A 68 8.84 5.20 -8.22
N VAL A 69 9.44 5.72 -9.30
CA VAL A 69 10.87 5.54 -9.59
C VAL A 69 11.74 6.15 -8.48
N MET A 70 11.40 7.35 -7.99
CA MET A 70 12.15 7.98 -6.89
C MET A 70 12.06 7.19 -5.57
N VAL A 71 10.89 6.62 -5.26
CA VAL A 71 10.70 5.77 -4.08
C VAL A 71 11.55 4.48 -4.18
N ILE A 72 11.59 3.84 -5.36
CA ILE A 72 12.40 2.65 -5.62
C ILE A 72 13.90 2.97 -5.56
N ALA A 73 14.32 4.03 -6.25
CA ALA A 73 15.70 4.50 -6.32
C ALA A 73 16.21 5.06 -4.98
N ARG A 74 15.34 5.17 -3.97
CA ARG A 74 15.62 5.70 -2.63
C ARG A 74 16.15 7.14 -2.66
N PHE A 75 15.87 7.90 -3.71
CA PHE A 75 16.36 9.25 -3.87
C PHE A 75 15.29 10.25 -3.40
N LYS A 76 15.57 10.97 -2.32
CA LYS A 76 14.68 11.99 -1.72
C LYS A 76 13.23 11.51 -1.55
N VAL A 77 13.06 10.40 -0.82
CA VAL A 77 11.75 9.74 -0.61
C VAL A 77 10.68 10.68 -0.04
N ASP A 78 11.05 11.62 0.85
CA ASP A 78 10.10 12.63 1.36
C ASP A 78 9.48 13.48 0.24
N ILE A 79 10.27 13.87 -0.77
CA ILE A 79 9.78 14.64 -1.92
C ILE A 79 8.91 13.76 -2.81
N ALA A 80 9.32 12.52 -3.06
CA ALA A 80 8.54 11.58 -3.87
C ALA A 80 7.16 11.31 -3.26
N VAL A 81 7.09 11.11 -1.93
CA VAL A 81 5.83 10.96 -1.20
C VAL A 81 5.00 12.24 -1.29
N GLY A 82 5.61 13.42 -1.18
CA GLY A 82 4.91 14.70 -1.33
C GLY A 82 4.28 14.87 -2.72
N ILE A 83 5.01 14.50 -3.78
CA ILE A 83 4.51 14.51 -5.16
C ILE A 83 3.34 13.54 -5.33
N LEU A 84 3.50 12.28 -4.87
CA LEU A 84 2.44 11.27 -4.99
C LEU A 84 1.19 11.67 -4.19
N PHE A 85 1.36 12.24 -3.00
CA PHE A 85 0.25 12.74 -2.19
C PHE A 85 -0.49 13.88 -2.89
N PHE A 86 0.26 14.85 -3.45
CA PHE A 86 -0.33 15.95 -4.23
C PHE A 86 -1.15 15.42 -5.41
N ILE A 87 -0.66 14.39 -6.09
CA ILE A 87 -1.39 13.77 -7.22
C ILE A 87 -2.69 13.09 -6.74
N VAL A 88 -2.67 12.35 -5.63
CA VAL A 88 -3.89 11.72 -5.10
C VAL A 88 -4.94 12.77 -4.76
N VAL A 89 -4.52 13.89 -4.14
CA VAL A 89 -5.42 15.02 -3.84
C VAL A 89 -5.96 15.64 -5.12
N LEU A 90 -5.08 15.91 -6.08
CA LEU A 90 -5.43 16.48 -7.38
C LEU A 90 -6.44 15.58 -8.12
N GLN A 91 -6.25 14.26 -8.11
CA GLN A 91 -7.19 13.29 -8.68
C GLN A 91 -8.53 13.29 -7.95
N THR A 92 -8.51 13.33 -6.61
CA THR A 92 -9.73 13.37 -5.80
C THR A 92 -10.62 14.56 -6.17
N ILE A 93 -10.00 15.73 -6.42
CA ILE A 93 -10.71 16.95 -6.84
C ILE A 93 -11.11 16.87 -8.30
N ALA A 94 -10.20 16.51 -9.19
CA ALA A 94 -10.41 16.60 -10.63
C ALA A 94 -11.52 15.67 -11.12
N TYR A 95 -11.59 14.46 -10.59
CA TYR A 95 -12.62 13.52 -10.98
C TYR A 95 -13.98 13.80 -10.29
N SER A 96 -14.07 14.75 -9.33
CA SER A 96 -15.30 15.09 -8.59
C SER A 96 -16.04 13.88 -7.97
N ILE A 97 -15.27 12.86 -7.58
CA ILE A 97 -15.78 11.55 -7.10
C ILE A 97 -15.96 11.54 -5.56
N LEU A 98 -16.05 12.70 -4.90
CA LEU A 98 -16.15 12.76 -3.42
C LEU A 98 -17.33 11.98 -2.82
N TRP A 99 -18.31 11.58 -3.64
CA TRP A 99 -19.50 10.82 -3.24
C TRP A 99 -19.46 9.32 -3.55
N ASP A 100 -18.44 8.81 -4.28
CA ASP A 100 -18.28 7.36 -4.49
C ASP A 100 -17.40 6.78 -3.36
N ILE A 101 -18.06 6.07 -2.45
CA ILE A 101 -17.42 5.42 -1.30
C ILE A 101 -16.31 4.47 -1.76
N GLN A 102 -16.51 3.75 -2.86
CA GLN A 102 -15.51 2.79 -3.33
C GLN A 102 -14.24 3.53 -3.73
N PHE A 103 -14.35 4.62 -4.49
CA PHE A 103 -13.21 5.43 -4.91
C PHE A 103 -12.51 6.15 -3.75
N LEU A 104 -13.28 6.64 -2.77
CA LEU A 104 -12.74 7.25 -1.56
C LEU A 104 -11.89 6.23 -0.78
N LEU A 105 -12.36 4.99 -0.64
CA LEU A 105 -11.60 3.92 -0.02
C LEU A 105 -10.29 3.61 -0.78
N ARG A 106 -10.29 3.74 -2.11
CA ARG A 106 -9.04 3.61 -2.91
C ARG A 106 -8.04 4.69 -2.56
N ASN A 107 -8.46 5.95 -2.54
CA ASN A 107 -7.58 7.08 -2.23
C ASN A 107 -7.07 6.99 -0.78
N LEU A 108 -7.91 6.54 0.15
CA LEU A 108 -7.50 6.31 1.53
C LEU A 108 -6.43 5.21 1.63
N ALA A 109 -6.58 4.12 0.87
CA ALA A 109 -5.58 3.05 0.82
C ALA A 109 -4.25 3.54 0.21
N LEU A 110 -4.30 4.34 -0.86
CA LEU A 110 -3.13 4.96 -1.47
C LEU A 110 -2.39 5.90 -0.50
N ILE A 111 -3.13 6.75 0.23
CA ILE A 111 -2.57 7.61 1.27
C ILE A 111 -1.96 6.77 2.40
N GLY A 112 -2.62 5.69 2.83
CA GLY A 112 -2.10 4.75 3.82
C GLY A 112 -0.77 4.13 3.39
N ALA A 113 -0.66 3.69 2.14
CA ALA A 113 0.57 3.15 1.57
C ALA A 113 1.70 4.20 1.54
N LEU A 114 1.40 5.44 1.15
CA LEU A 114 2.37 6.54 1.15
C LEU A 114 2.88 6.87 2.55
N LEU A 115 1.98 6.94 3.54
CA LEU A 115 2.35 7.18 4.93
C LEU A 115 3.22 6.05 5.49
N LEU A 116 2.96 4.80 5.10
CA LEU A 116 3.82 3.67 5.46
C LEU A 116 5.21 3.78 4.82
N VAL A 117 5.30 4.10 3.52
CA VAL A 117 6.59 4.31 2.83
C VAL A 117 7.37 5.46 3.46
N LEU A 118 6.70 6.58 3.76
CA LEU A 118 7.29 7.70 4.47
C LEU A 118 7.79 7.25 5.85
N ALA A 119 6.99 6.45 6.54
CA ALA A 119 7.35 5.96 7.85
C ALA A 119 8.58 5.05 7.82
N GLU A 120 8.70 4.20 6.81
CA GLU A 120 9.88 3.38 6.54
C GLU A 120 11.13 4.24 6.39
N SER A 121 11.06 5.24 5.50
CA SER A 121 12.20 6.05 5.10
C SER A 121 12.80 6.83 6.27
N ARG A 122 11.95 7.30 7.20
CA ARG A 122 12.34 8.01 8.42
C ARG A 122 13.01 7.08 9.44
N VAL A 123 12.58 5.82 9.52
CA VAL A 123 13.16 4.82 10.44
C VAL A 123 14.51 4.31 9.91
N GLU A 124 14.65 4.06 8.61
CA GLU A 124 15.94 3.70 7.99
C GLU A 124 16.94 4.88 8.01
N GLY A 125 16.49 6.11 7.77
CA GLY A 125 17.35 7.29 7.80
C GLY A 125 17.99 7.54 9.18
N ARG A 126 17.31 7.18 10.26
CA ARG A 126 17.86 7.25 11.63
C ARG A 126 18.78 6.07 11.98
N SER A 127 18.63 4.90 11.35
CA SER A 127 19.48 3.73 11.64
C SER A 127 20.87 3.82 10.99
N LEU A 128 21.01 4.54 9.88
CA LEU A 128 22.28 4.79 9.19
C LEU A 128 23.22 5.74 9.96
N PHE A 129 22.71 6.52 10.92
CA PHE A 129 23.50 7.45 11.74
C PHE A 129 23.90 6.88 13.12
N ALA A 130 23.59 5.61 13.41
CA ALA A 130 23.67 5.05 14.76
C ALA A 130 24.97 4.25 15.01
N GLY A 131 26.10 4.95 15.07
CA GLY A 131 27.31 4.49 15.76
C GLY A 131 27.36 4.89 17.24
N VAL A 132 26.34 5.62 17.72
CA VAL A 132 26.25 6.10 19.10
C VAL A 132 24.96 5.58 19.73
N PRO A 133 25.02 4.85 20.85
CA PRO A 133 23.84 4.35 21.54
C PRO A 133 23.14 5.52 22.23
N THR A 134 22.19 6.16 21.55
CA THR A 134 21.30 7.11 22.19
C THR A 134 20.26 6.33 23.00
N LEU A 135 20.58 6.08 24.27
CA LEU A 135 19.59 5.83 25.31
C LEU A 135 18.80 7.12 25.52
N GLY A 136 17.62 7.23 24.91
CA GLY A 136 16.74 8.38 25.13
C GLY A 136 15.67 8.51 24.06
N ASP A 137 14.42 8.27 24.44
CA ASP A 137 13.17 8.39 23.67
C ASP A 137 12.95 7.43 22.47
N ASN A 138 12.63 6.17 22.81
CA ASN A 138 11.98 5.21 21.91
C ASN A 138 10.48 5.51 21.63
N LYS A 139 9.89 6.53 22.27
CA LYS A 139 8.47 6.90 22.12
C LYS A 139 8.04 7.17 20.67
N PRO A 140 8.76 8.00 19.87
CA PRO A 140 8.33 8.27 18.49
C PRO A 140 8.39 7.05 17.58
N LYS A 141 9.39 6.17 17.74
CA LYS A 141 9.52 4.94 16.93
C LYS A 141 8.37 3.97 17.21
N ASN A 142 7.98 3.85 18.47
CA ASN A 142 6.87 3.03 18.93
C ASN A 142 5.51 3.53 18.41
N VAL A 143 5.26 4.84 18.49
CA VAL A 143 4.04 5.47 17.96
C VAL A 143 3.95 5.28 16.45
N MET A 144 5.06 5.42 15.73
CA MET A 144 5.12 5.27 14.28
C MET A 144 4.84 3.84 13.81
N GLN A 145 5.32 2.84 14.55
CA GLN A 145 5.03 1.43 14.27
C GLN A 145 3.57 1.05 14.59
N LEU A 146 3.02 1.62 15.67
CA LEU A 146 1.61 1.43 16.03
C LEU A 146 0.67 2.11 15.01
N ALA A 147 1.01 3.33 14.59
CA ALA A 147 0.31 4.03 13.51
C ALA A 147 0.35 3.23 12.21
N GLY A 148 1.50 2.62 11.86
CA GLY A 148 1.60 1.74 10.70
C GLY A 148 0.67 0.52 10.77
N ARG A 149 0.48 -0.08 11.94
CA ARG A 149 -0.48 -1.19 12.14
C ARG A 149 -1.93 -0.75 11.97
N ILE A 150 -2.28 0.40 12.56
CA ILE A 150 -3.63 0.95 12.44
C ILE A 150 -3.91 1.31 10.97
N LEU A 151 -2.97 1.94 10.28
CA LEU A 151 -3.08 2.23 8.85
C LEU A 151 -3.25 0.95 8.02
N LEU A 152 -2.50 -0.11 8.33
CA LEU A 152 -2.65 -1.39 7.65
C LEU A 152 -4.00 -2.07 7.92
N ALA A 153 -4.53 -1.95 9.14
CA ALA A 153 -5.86 -2.41 9.46
C ALA A 153 -6.92 -1.68 8.61
N PHE A 154 -6.81 -0.36 8.48
CA PHE A 154 -7.69 0.42 7.59
C PHE A 154 -7.55 -0.02 6.13
N MET A 155 -6.33 -0.17 5.62
CA MET A 155 -6.10 -0.65 4.25
C MET A 155 -6.67 -2.05 4.03
N PHE A 156 -6.59 -2.96 5.00
CA PHE A 156 -7.19 -4.28 4.88
C PHE A 156 -8.72 -4.24 4.86
N ILE A 157 -9.35 -3.39 5.69
CA ILE A 157 -10.81 -3.22 5.68
C ILE A 157 -11.30 -2.84 4.28
N THR A 158 -10.54 -2.04 3.53
CA THR A 158 -10.90 -1.67 2.15
C THR A 158 -10.87 -2.84 1.15
N LEU A 159 -10.28 -3.98 1.51
CA LEU A 159 -10.27 -5.20 0.69
C LEU A 159 -11.42 -6.16 1.01
N ILE A 160 -12.10 -5.99 2.15
CA ILE A 160 -13.19 -6.88 2.54
C ILE A 160 -14.38 -6.64 1.62
N ARG A 161 -14.63 -7.59 0.72
CA ARG A 161 -15.83 -7.61 -0.13
C ARG A 161 -16.84 -8.54 0.50
N PHE A 162 -18.02 -8.01 0.85
CA PHE A 162 -19.14 -8.84 1.29
C PHE A 162 -19.77 -9.57 0.10
N GLU A 163 -19.06 -10.54 -0.48
CA GLU A 163 -19.65 -11.49 -1.41
C GLU A 163 -20.29 -12.66 -0.65
N LEU A 164 -21.42 -13.16 -1.17
CA LEU A 164 -22.28 -14.13 -0.48
C LEU A 164 -21.78 -15.58 -0.58
N SER A 165 -20.57 -15.83 -1.10
CA SER A 165 -20.02 -17.18 -1.18
C SER A 165 -19.52 -17.65 0.18
N PHE A 166 -19.97 -18.84 0.61
CA PHE A 166 -19.59 -19.41 1.92
C PHE A 166 -18.07 -19.49 2.13
N LEU A 167 -17.31 -19.84 1.09
CA LEU A 167 -15.85 -19.93 1.17
C LEU A 167 -15.18 -18.56 1.33
N GLN A 168 -15.71 -17.51 0.69
CA GLN A 168 -15.18 -16.15 0.80
C GLN A 168 -15.48 -15.57 2.18
N ILE A 169 -16.71 -15.77 2.69
CA ILE A 169 -17.08 -15.35 4.05
C ILE A 169 -16.15 -15.99 5.09
N LEU A 170 -15.88 -17.30 4.96
CA LEU A 170 -14.96 -17.99 5.85
C LEU A 170 -13.55 -17.39 5.78
N GLN A 171 -13.05 -17.10 4.57
CA GLN A 171 -11.74 -16.51 4.35
C GLN A 171 -11.63 -15.09 4.92
N ASP A 172 -12.66 -14.26 4.75
CA ASP A 172 -12.72 -12.90 5.29
C ASP A 172 -12.76 -12.90 6.82
N ILE A 173 -13.48 -13.85 7.43
CA ILE A 173 -13.47 -14.06 8.88
C ILE A 173 -12.07 -14.44 9.36
N VAL A 174 -11.41 -15.40 8.70
CA VAL A 174 -10.04 -15.80 9.07
C VAL A 174 -9.06 -14.65 8.88
N GLY A 175 -9.17 -13.91 7.78
CA GLY A 175 -8.33 -12.75 7.47
C GLY A 175 -8.50 -11.61 8.48
N SER A 176 -9.74 -11.28 8.83
CA SER A 176 -10.05 -10.24 9.83
C SER A 176 -9.54 -10.62 11.23
N ILE A 177 -9.70 -11.88 11.65
CA ILE A 177 -9.12 -12.37 12.92
C ILE A 177 -7.59 -12.17 12.91
N LEU A 178 -6.91 -12.62 11.85
CA LEU A 178 -5.46 -12.47 11.72
C LEU A 178 -5.02 -10.99 11.73
N MET A 179 -5.77 -10.11 11.07
CA MET A 179 -5.50 -8.66 11.09
C MET A 179 -5.66 -8.04 12.47
N VAL A 180 -6.67 -8.47 13.24
CA VAL A 180 -6.83 -8.03 14.63
C VAL A 180 -5.63 -8.50 15.47
N LEU A 181 -5.16 -9.74 15.30
CA LEU A 181 -3.97 -10.25 15.99
C LEU A 181 -2.71 -9.42 15.64
N VAL A 182 -2.53 -9.06 14.36
CA VAL A 182 -1.42 -8.21 13.90
C VAL A 182 -1.51 -6.82 14.52
N THR A 183 -2.71 -6.23 14.58
CA THR A 183 -2.96 -4.90 15.13
C THR A 183 -2.69 -4.84 16.63
N ILE A 184 -3.20 -5.83 17.39
CA ILE A 184 -2.99 -5.97 18.83
C ILE A 184 -1.51 -6.24 19.17
N GLY A 185 -0.76 -6.79 18.22
CA GLY A 185 0.65 -7.02 18.42
C GLY A 185 1.00 -8.36 19.05
N TYR A 186 0.12 -9.36 18.92
CA TYR A 186 0.33 -10.71 19.46
C TYR A 186 0.93 -11.64 18.40
N LYS A 187 2.13 -12.18 18.65
CA LYS A 187 2.88 -13.03 17.71
C LYS A 187 2.92 -12.47 16.28
N THR A 188 3.13 -11.15 16.16
CA THR A 188 2.93 -10.39 14.90
C THR A 188 3.65 -10.96 13.70
N LYS A 189 4.88 -11.46 13.89
CA LYS A 189 5.67 -12.05 12.80
C LYS A 189 5.01 -13.28 12.19
N LEU A 190 4.48 -14.18 13.03
CA LEU A 190 3.84 -15.40 12.56
C LEU A 190 2.47 -15.09 11.95
N SER A 191 1.66 -14.27 12.64
CA SER A 191 0.35 -13.86 12.16
C SER A 191 0.42 -13.14 10.81
N ALA A 192 1.37 -12.21 10.66
CA ALA A 192 1.58 -11.48 9.41
C ALA A 192 2.11 -12.38 8.29
N LEU A 193 2.99 -13.34 8.56
CA LEU A 193 3.47 -14.28 7.53
C LEU A 193 2.35 -15.21 7.04
N ILE A 194 1.54 -15.74 7.96
CA ILE A 194 0.38 -16.57 7.60
C ILE A 194 -0.60 -15.75 6.77
N LEU A 195 -0.88 -14.51 7.20
CA LEU A 195 -1.81 -13.64 6.49
C LEU A 195 -1.28 -13.23 5.11
N VAL A 196 0.02 -12.96 4.97
CA VAL A 196 0.65 -12.69 3.66
C VAL A 196 0.52 -13.88 2.73
N ALA A 197 0.77 -15.11 3.24
CA ALA A 197 0.62 -16.31 2.43
C ALA A 197 -0.83 -16.52 1.98
N LEU A 198 -1.78 -16.35 2.91
CA LEU A 198 -3.22 -16.45 2.63
C LEU A 198 -3.66 -15.41 1.60
N LEU A 199 -3.34 -14.12 1.82
CA LEU A 199 -3.66 -13.03 0.90
C LEU A 199 -3.04 -13.26 -0.48
N THR A 200 -1.80 -13.76 -0.56
CA THR A 200 -1.16 -14.03 -1.85
C THR A 200 -1.89 -15.13 -2.62
N ILE A 201 -2.24 -16.24 -1.97
CA ILE A 201 -2.98 -17.34 -2.59
C ILE A 201 -4.36 -16.86 -3.05
N LEU A 202 -5.08 -16.13 -2.19
CA LEU A 202 -6.39 -15.59 -2.53
C LEU A 202 -6.31 -14.58 -3.66
N ASN A 203 -5.28 -13.74 -3.68
CA ASN A 203 -5.07 -12.76 -4.73
C ASN A 203 -4.83 -13.42 -6.10
N LEU A 204 -4.04 -14.50 -6.14
CA LEU A 204 -3.82 -15.27 -7.36
C LEU A 204 -5.07 -16.03 -7.83
N TYR A 205 -5.93 -16.47 -6.91
CA TYR A 205 -7.12 -17.24 -7.22
C TYR A 205 -8.32 -16.37 -7.62
N HIS A 206 -8.66 -15.38 -6.79
CA HIS A 206 -9.82 -14.50 -7.00
C HIS A 206 -9.52 -13.38 -7.98
N ASN A 207 -8.36 -12.73 -7.84
CA ASN A 207 -7.99 -11.57 -8.66
C ASN A 207 -7.14 -11.98 -9.87
N ALA A 208 -7.42 -13.14 -10.47
CA ALA A 208 -6.76 -13.66 -11.66
C ALA A 208 -7.17 -12.88 -12.93
N TRP A 209 -6.86 -11.59 -12.95
CA TRP A 209 -7.22 -10.64 -14.02
C TRP A 209 -6.65 -11.03 -15.39
N TRP A 210 -5.63 -11.89 -15.44
CA TRP A 210 -5.06 -12.48 -16.65
C TRP A 210 -5.96 -13.53 -17.32
N THR A 211 -6.95 -14.06 -16.60
CA THR A 211 -7.87 -15.09 -17.11
C THR A 211 -9.10 -14.48 -17.80
N ILE A 212 -9.31 -13.16 -17.68
CA ILE A 212 -10.50 -12.47 -18.17
C ILE A 212 -10.18 -11.66 -19.44
N PRO A 213 -11.02 -11.77 -20.50
CA PRO A 213 -10.84 -11.02 -21.74
C PRO A 213 -10.81 -9.50 -21.55
N SER A 214 -9.98 -8.82 -22.35
CA SER A 214 -9.67 -7.38 -22.23
C SER A 214 -10.85 -6.42 -22.32
N TYR A 215 -12.00 -6.85 -22.85
CA TYR A 215 -13.14 -5.96 -23.11
C TYR A 215 -14.09 -5.80 -21.91
N LYS A 216 -13.93 -6.59 -20.84
CA LYS A 216 -14.85 -6.55 -19.70
C LYS A 216 -14.41 -5.50 -18.67
N PRO A 217 -15.27 -4.54 -18.27
CA PRO A 217 -14.99 -3.57 -17.21
C PRO A 217 -14.57 -4.24 -15.88
N LEU A 218 -15.06 -5.46 -15.64
CA LEU A 218 -14.69 -6.29 -14.50
C LEU A 218 -13.17 -6.51 -14.37
N ARG A 219 -12.44 -6.53 -15.48
CA ARG A 219 -10.98 -6.72 -15.49
C ARG A 219 -10.25 -5.58 -14.79
N ASP A 220 -10.66 -4.34 -15.00
CA ASP A 220 -10.03 -3.18 -14.38
C ASP A 220 -10.30 -3.14 -12.87
N PHE A 221 -11.50 -3.57 -12.45
CA PHE A 221 -11.81 -3.77 -11.02
C PHE A 221 -10.95 -4.86 -10.39
N LEU A 222 -10.82 -6.02 -11.03
CA LEU A 222 -10.00 -7.13 -10.52
C LEU A 222 -8.51 -6.79 -10.50
N LYS A 223 -8.03 -6.05 -11.50
CA LYS A 223 -6.64 -5.59 -11.56
C LYS A 223 -6.37 -4.63 -10.40
N TYR A 224 -7.24 -3.65 -10.17
CA TYR A 224 -7.11 -2.74 -9.03
C TYR A 224 -7.04 -3.51 -7.70
N ASP A 225 -7.98 -4.42 -7.46
CA ASP A 225 -8.00 -5.24 -6.25
C ASP A 225 -6.74 -6.11 -6.10
N PHE A 226 -6.22 -6.60 -7.22
CA PHE A 226 -4.96 -7.35 -7.24
C PHE A 226 -3.80 -6.52 -6.70
N PHE A 227 -3.65 -5.30 -7.20
CA PHE A 227 -2.55 -4.41 -6.82
C PHE A 227 -2.76 -3.78 -5.44
N GLN A 228 -4.01 -3.54 -5.02
CA GLN A 228 -4.32 -3.11 -3.66
C GLN A 228 -4.00 -4.19 -2.64
N THR A 229 -4.36 -5.45 -2.93
CA THR A 229 -4.01 -6.60 -2.10
C THR A 229 -2.50 -6.77 -2.00
N LEU A 230 -1.79 -6.56 -3.12
CA LEU A 230 -0.33 -6.57 -3.13
C LEU A 230 0.27 -5.46 -2.24
N SER A 231 -0.33 -4.26 -2.25
CA SER A 231 0.10 -3.17 -1.36
C SER A 231 -0.08 -3.50 0.12
N VAL A 232 -1.20 -4.14 0.50
CA VAL A 232 -1.42 -4.63 1.87
C VAL A 232 -0.40 -5.72 2.26
N ILE A 233 -0.12 -6.67 1.35
CA ILE A 233 0.94 -7.66 1.53
C ILE A 233 2.30 -6.97 1.75
N GLY A 234 2.60 -5.93 0.98
CA GLY A 234 3.80 -5.11 1.14
C GLY A 234 3.92 -4.49 2.52
N GLY A 235 2.85 -3.87 3.02
CA GLY A 235 2.84 -3.29 4.36
C GLY A 235 2.97 -4.33 5.48
N LEU A 236 2.35 -5.51 5.34
CA LEU A 236 2.50 -6.62 6.28
C LEU A 236 3.95 -7.14 6.29
N LEU A 237 4.58 -7.32 5.13
CA LEU A 237 5.99 -7.70 5.01
C LEU A 237 6.91 -6.66 5.65
N MET A 238 6.56 -5.37 5.53
CA MET A 238 7.29 -4.28 6.16
C MET A 238 7.25 -4.39 7.70
N ILE A 239 6.09 -4.70 8.30
CA ILE A 239 5.97 -4.98 9.74
C ILE A 239 6.85 -6.17 10.15
N VAL A 240 6.84 -7.24 9.37
CA VAL A 240 7.67 -8.43 9.66
C VAL A 240 9.16 -8.06 9.66
N SER A 241 9.59 -7.19 8.73
CA SER A 241 10.97 -6.74 8.59
C SER A 241 11.42 -5.81 9.72
N LEU A 242 10.58 -4.85 10.12
CA LEU A 242 10.87 -3.86 11.17
C LEU A 242 10.77 -4.45 12.59
N GLY A 243 10.08 -5.60 12.74
CA GLY A 243 9.91 -6.30 14.00
C GLY A 243 8.71 -5.82 14.83
N PRO A 244 8.37 -6.52 15.93
CA PRO A 244 7.15 -6.29 16.70
C PRO A 244 7.04 -4.90 17.36
N GLY A 245 8.11 -4.11 17.44
CA GLY A 245 8.05 -2.78 18.03
C GLY A 245 7.79 -2.76 19.54
N GLY A 246 8.29 -1.71 20.20
CA GLY A 246 8.37 -1.63 21.67
C GLY A 246 7.05 -1.67 22.44
N VAL A 247 5.91 -1.63 21.74
CA VAL A 247 4.54 -1.59 22.31
C VAL A 247 3.78 -2.89 22.04
N SER A 248 4.34 -3.83 21.26
CA SER A 248 3.71 -5.14 21.08
C SER A 248 3.63 -5.88 22.41
N MET A 249 2.52 -6.59 22.64
CA MET A 249 2.36 -7.50 23.76
C MET A 249 3.53 -8.51 23.87
N ASP A 250 4.13 -8.87 22.73
CA ASP A 250 5.33 -9.73 22.63
C ASP A 250 6.57 -9.13 23.34
N GLU A 251 6.68 -7.81 23.43
CA GLU A 251 7.80 -7.13 24.09
C GLU A 251 7.55 -6.94 25.58
N HIS A 252 6.28 -6.78 25.98
CA HIS A 252 5.88 -6.85 27.38
C HIS A 252 6.13 -8.24 27.98
N LYS A 253 5.86 -9.33 27.24
CA LYS A 253 6.17 -10.70 27.69
C LYS A 253 7.66 -11.03 27.81
N LYS A 254 8.57 -10.20 27.29
CA LYS A 254 10.03 -10.36 27.44
C LYS A 254 10.60 -9.59 28.62
N LYS A 255 9.84 -8.66 29.21
CA LYS A 255 10.24 -7.86 30.37
C LYS A 255 9.79 -8.46 31.71
N TRP A 256 8.99 -9.52 31.67
CA TRP A 256 8.60 -10.36 32.80
C TRP A 256 9.20 -11.75 32.58
#